data_AF-A0A1H4ZG66-F1
#
_entry.id   AF-A0A1H4ZG66-F1
#
_cell.length_a   1.000
_cell.length_b   1.000
_cell.length_c   1.000
_cell.angle_alpha   90.00
_cell.angle_beta   90.00
_cell.angle_gamma   90.00
#
_symmetry.space_group_name_H-M   'P 1'
#
loop_
_entity.id
_entity.type
_entity.pdbx_description
1 polymer ?
#
loop_
_entity_poly.entity_id
_entity_poly.type
_entity_poly.pdbx_seq_one_letter_code
_entity_poly.pdbx_strand_id
1 'polypeptide(L)'
;MSPEEVLATDVAAGDDQVLKISAVTVSPAGANGQSADRLEPDHIPESRWQVAMARYRAIAPLVGLTPRTTASVKAVADELMVSAATIYRWLDGIEREGSVSCMVRKRRADAGVKRLDSRVDALIKDVIRSGYLTELKKSPAAAMRAVAARCSSEGLPVPSKVAVLSRIAEVHPDERSGRRQQRRQG
;
A
#
# COMPACT_ATOMS: atom_id res chain seq x y z
N MET A 1 -3.12 -33.28 -0.22
CA MET A 1 -2.76 -33.43 1.21
C MET A 1 -2.53 -32.01 1.72
N SER A 2 -3.52 -31.46 2.41
CA SER A 2 -3.60 -30.04 2.79
C SER A 2 -2.97 -29.80 4.17
N PRO A 3 -2.28 -28.67 4.44
CA PRO A 3 -1.56 -28.42 5.69
C PRO A 3 -2.26 -27.39 6.60
N GLU A 4 -3.37 -27.76 7.26
CA GLU A 4 -4.10 -26.86 8.19
C GLU A 4 -4.52 -27.52 9.51
N GLU A 5 -3.65 -28.35 10.10
CA GLU A 5 -3.89 -28.88 11.45
C GLU A 5 -2.72 -28.55 12.36
N VAL A 6 -3.00 -27.85 13.46
CA VAL A 6 -2.06 -27.67 14.58
C VAL A 6 -2.77 -28.15 15.84
N LEU A 7 -2.18 -29.16 16.49
CA LEU A 7 -2.66 -29.73 17.73
C LEU A 7 -2.24 -28.85 18.90
N ALA A 8 -3.19 -28.40 19.72
CA ALA A 8 -2.93 -27.77 21.01
C ALA A 8 -3.47 -28.69 22.11
N THR A 9 -2.58 -29.19 22.98
CA THR A 9 -2.95 -29.97 24.17
C THR A 9 -2.92 -29.03 25.37
N ASP A 10 -4.08 -28.82 26.01
CA ASP A 10 -4.17 -28.19 27.32
C ASP A 10 -4.21 -29.27 28.41
N VAL A 11 -3.32 -29.15 29.39
CA VAL A 11 -3.12 -30.13 30.47
C VAL A 11 -3.97 -29.72 31.67
N ALA A 12 -5.29 -29.91 31.58
CA ALA A 12 -6.18 -30.16 32.72
C ALA A 12 -7.61 -30.48 32.23
N ALA A 13 -8.01 -31.74 32.44
CA ALA A 13 -9.34 -32.33 32.17
C ALA A 13 -9.65 -32.63 30.68
N GLY A 14 -9.51 -33.90 30.32
CA GLY A 14 -9.67 -34.41 28.96
C GLY A 14 -11.12 -34.60 28.52
N ASP A 15 -11.63 -33.61 27.80
CA ASP A 15 -12.76 -33.77 26.87
C ASP A 15 -12.46 -32.91 25.62
N ASP A 16 -12.04 -33.57 24.54
CA ASP A 16 -11.77 -32.93 23.26
C ASP A 16 -13.10 -32.67 22.53
N GLN A 17 -13.46 -31.40 22.34
CA GLN A 17 -14.51 -31.01 21.38
C GLN A 17 -13.96 -30.06 20.31
N VAL A 18 -14.12 -30.49 19.05
CA VAL A 18 -13.79 -29.70 17.86
C VAL A 18 -14.82 -28.58 17.70
N LEU A 19 -14.42 -27.34 18.00
CA LEU A 19 -15.23 -26.15 17.78
C LEU A 19 -14.83 -25.45 16.48
N LYS A 20 -15.82 -25.15 15.62
CA LYS A 20 -15.63 -24.38 14.39
C LYS A 20 -15.13 -22.96 14.71
N ILE A 21 -14.08 -22.53 13.99
CA ILE A 21 -13.43 -21.21 14.11
C ILE A 21 -14.41 -20.03 13.99
N SER A 22 -15.58 -20.23 13.39
CA SER A 22 -16.62 -19.20 13.25
C SER A 22 -17.32 -18.79 14.55
N ALA A 23 -17.01 -19.38 15.71
CA ALA A 23 -17.71 -19.09 16.96
C ALA A 23 -16.88 -18.37 18.04
N VAL A 24 -15.59 -18.10 17.82
CA VAL A 24 -14.76 -17.40 18.82
C VAL A 24 -14.98 -15.89 18.71
N THR A 25 -16.04 -15.39 19.34
CA THR A 25 -16.15 -13.96 19.66
C THR A 25 -15.54 -13.73 21.03
N VAL A 26 -14.23 -13.41 21.06
CA VAL A 26 -13.66 -12.77 22.25
C VAL A 26 -14.13 -11.33 22.26
N SER A 27 -15.12 -11.04 23.09
CA SER A 27 -15.55 -9.68 23.36
C SER A 27 -14.79 -9.18 24.60
N PRO A 28 -13.75 -8.33 24.47
CA PRO A 28 -13.27 -7.61 25.63
C PRO A 28 -14.30 -6.52 25.96
N ALA A 29 -15.03 -6.74 27.05
CA ALA A 29 -15.87 -5.72 27.64
C ALA A 29 -15.00 -4.54 28.11
N GLY A 30 -15.31 -3.34 27.62
CA GLY A 30 -14.92 -2.08 28.25
C GLY A 30 -13.74 -1.33 27.63
N ALA A 31 -14.03 -0.54 26.58
CA ALA A 31 -13.49 0.82 26.43
C ALA A 31 -14.20 1.50 25.25
N ASN A 32 -15.04 2.47 25.59
CA ASN A 32 -15.80 3.28 24.65
C ASN A 32 -14.86 4.29 23.98
N GLY A 33 -14.69 4.19 22.66
CA GLY A 33 -13.83 5.07 21.88
C GLY A 33 -13.95 4.74 20.39
N GLN A 34 -14.72 5.56 19.68
CA GLN A 34 -15.04 5.50 18.25
C GLN A 34 -13.93 4.89 17.39
N SER A 35 -14.09 3.61 17.02
CA SER A 35 -13.24 2.93 16.05
C SER A 35 -13.92 2.94 14.68
N ALA A 36 -14.03 4.12 14.07
CA ALA A 36 -14.52 4.29 12.69
C ALA A 36 -13.40 4.19 11.64
N ASP A 37 -12.20 3.75 12.02
CA ASP A 37 -11.01 3.80 11.17
C ASP A 37 -10.15 2.54 11.30
N ARG A 38 -10.80 1.41 11.55
CA ARG A 38 -10.18 0.08 11.45
C ARG A 38 -10.18 -0.27 9.97
N LEU A 39 -9.02 -0.15 9.32
CA LEU A 39 -8.84 -0.71 7.99
C LEU A 39 -9.18 -2.20 8.06
N GLU A 40 -10.20 -2.63 7.32
CA GLU A 40 -10.50 -4.06 7.16
C GLU A 40 -9.25 -4.75 6.57
N PRO A 41 -8.70 -5.79 7.24
CA PRO A 41 -7.44 -6.44 6.85
C PRO A 41 -7.43 -6.96 5.40
N ASP A 42 -8.60 -7.32 4.88
CA ASP A 42 -8.77 -8.05 3.62
C ASP A 42 -8.39 -7.24 2.35
N HIS A 43 -8.17 -5.93 2.48
CA HIS A 43 -7.82 -5.05 1.35
C HIS A 43 -6.40 -4.47 1.42
N ILE A 44 -5.55 -4.95 2.33
CA ILE A 44 -4.16 -4.50 2.42
C ILE A 44 -3.30 -5.32 1.44
N PRO A 45 -2.66 -4.70 0.43
CA PRO A 45 -1.75 -5.42 -0.45
C PRO A 45 -0.63 -6.08 0.36
N GLU A 46 -0.31 -7.33 0.03
CA GLU A 46 0.72 -8.14 0.70
C GLU A 46 2.06 -7.39 0.85
N SER A 47 2.48 -6.65 -0.19
CA SER A 47 3.70 -5.83 -0.13
C SER A 47 3.70 -4.76 0.97
N ARG A 48 2.54 -4.21 1.32
CA ARG A 48 2.41 -3.24 2.43
C ARG A 48 2.41 -3.93 3.77
N TRP A 49 1.78 -5.10 3.85
CA TRP A 49 1.80 -5.93 5.05
C TRP A 49 3.23 -6.37 5.39
N GLN A 50 4.00 -6.81 4.39
CA GLN A 50 5.41 -7.17 4.56
C GLN A 50 6.25 -6.01 5.07
N VAL A 51 6.04 -4.79 4.56
CA VAL A 51 6.74 -3.60 5.05
C VAL A 51 6.36 -3.28 6.50
N ALA A 52 5.08 -3.41 6.86
CA ALA A 52 4.63 -3.23 8.24
C ALA A 52 5.25 -4.27 9.17
N MET A 53 5.26 -5.54 8.76
CA MET A 53 5.87 -6.65 9.49
C MET A 53 7.38 -6.47 9.68
N ALA A 54 8.09 -6.03 8.65
CA ALA A 54 9.53 -5.76 8.73
C ALA A 54 9.84 -4.67 9.77
N ARG A 55 9.04 -3.60 9.79
CA ARG A 55 9.17 -2.54 10.82
C ARG A 55 8.85 -3.07 12.21
N TYR A 56 7.79 -3.87 12.34
CA TYR A 56 7.42 -4.48 13.62
C TYR A 56 8.57 -5.33 14.17
N ARG A 57 9.15 -6.21 13.34
CA ARG A 57 10.28 -7.06 13.75
C ARG A 57 11.46 -6.24 14.27
N ALA A 58 11.76 -5.10 13.65
CA ALA A 58 12.85 -4.25 14.08
C ALA A 58 12.59 -3.55 15.43
N ILE A 59 11.32 -3.20 15.73
CA ILE A 59 10.98 -2.58 17.03
C ILE A 59 10.53 -3.58 18.09
N ALA A 60 10.27 -4.84 17.73
CA ALA A 60 9.80 -5.88 18.64
C ALA A 60 10.66 -6.03 19.91
N PRO A 61 12.00 -5.92 19.87
CA PRO A 61 12.84 -5.95 21.08
C PRO A 61 12.56 -4.80 22.06
N LEU A 62 11.97 -3.70 21.58
CA LEU A 62 11.62 -2.54 22.40
C LEU A 62 10.19 -2.62 22.95
N VAL A 63 9.32 -3.46 22.39
CA VAL A 63 7.92 -3.62 22.80
C VAL A 63 7.89 -4.29 24.18
N GLY A 64 7.22 -3.66 25.16
CA GLY A 64 7.13 -4.18 26.53
C GLY A 64 8.40 -4.05 27.38
N LEU A 65 9.53 -3.57 26.82
CA LEU A 65 10.77 -3.38 27.57
C LEU A 65 10.63 -2.26 28.61
N THR A 66 10.83 -2.59 29.89
CA THR A 66 10.82 -1.64 31.01
C THR A 66 12.05 -1.84 31.91
N PRO A 67 12.90 -0.82 32.13
CA PRO A 67 12.83 0.53 31.56
C PRO A 67 13.35 0.60 30.13
N ARG A 68 12.62 1.31 29.26
CA ARG A 68 13.05 1.65 27.90
C ARG A 68 14.01 2.83 27.95
N THR A 69 15.27 2.63 27.56
CA THR A 69 16.26 3.71 27.53
C THR A 69 16.24 4.45 26.20
N THR A 70 16.52 5.76 26.22
CA THR A 70 16.66 6.58 25.00
C THR A 70 17.74 6.05 24.06
N ALA A 71 18.79 5.42 24.61
CA ALA A 71 19.85 4.78 23.84
C ALA A 71 19.33 3.58 23.02
N SER A 72 18.51 2.71 23.62
CA SER A 72 17.92 1.55 22.93
C SER A 72 17.01 1.96 21.77
N VAL A 73 16.22 3.02 21.96
CA VAL A 73 15.36 3.59 20.91
C VAL A 73 16.18 4.22 19.80
N LYS A 74 17.25 4.94 20.15
CA LYS A 74 18.13 5.59 19.18
C LYS A 74 18.87 4.56 18.31
N ALA A 75 19.35 3.47 18.89
CA ALA A 75 20.02 2.41 18.14
C ALA A 75 19.13 1.83 17.02
N VAL A 76 17.88 1.50 17.35
CA VAL A 76 16.89 1.01 16.36
C VAL A 76 16.51 2.09 15.35
N ALA A 77 16.43 3.36 15.78
CA ALA A 77 16.15 4.48 14.89
C ALA A 77 17.26 4.67 13.84
N ASP A 78 18.52 4.57 14.26
CA ASP A 78 19.70 4.71 13.41
C ASP A 78 19.79 3.54 12.41
N GLU A 79 19.55 2.30 12.86
CA GLU A 79 19.49 1.10 11.99
C GLU A 79 18.43 1.23 10.89
N LEU A 80 17.26 1.76 11.24
CA LEU A 80 16.15 1.94 10.30
C LEU A 80 16.20 3.26 9.52
N MET A 81 17.23 4.10 9.77
CA MET A 81 17.35 5.45 9.21
C MET A 81 16.07 6.29 9.38
N VAL A 82 15.46 6.22 10.56
CA VAL A 82 14.28 7.02 10.94
C VAL A 82 14.57 7.84 12.20
N SER A 83 13.70 8.80 12.49
CA SER A 83 13.81 9.55 13.75
C SER A 83 13.39 8.70 14.95
N ALA A 84 13.99 8.93 16.12
CA ALA A 84 13.54 8.33 17.39
C ALA A 84 12.04 8.60 17.66
N ALA A 85 11.54 9.78 17.30
CA ALA A 85 10.12 10.12 17.37
C ALA A 85 9.23 9.18 16.54
N THR A 86 9.73 8.68 15.40
CA THR A 86 9.02 7.68 14.60
C THR A 86 8.95 6.33 15.30
N ILE A 87 10.03 5.91 15.96
CA ILE A 87 10.05 4.68 16.76
C ILE A 87 9.06 4.79 17.93
N TYR A 88 9.06 5.89 18.66
CA TYR A 88 8.08 6.11 19.74
C TYR A 88 6.64 6.06 19.24
N ARG A 89 6.34 6.70 18.09
CA ARG A 89 5.00 6.64 17.48
C ARG A 89 4.59 5.21 17.11
N TRP A 90 5.53 4.39 16.65
CA TRP A 90 5.25 2.98 16.35
C TRP A 90 5.03 2.15 17.61
N LEU A 91 5.82 2.37 18.66
CA LEU A 91 5.66 1.70 19.95
C LEU A 91 4.30 2.04 20.57
N ASP A 92 3.92 3.32 20.60
CA ASP A 92 2.60 3.77 21.06
C ASP A 92 1.45 3.13 20.26
N GLY A 93 1.58 3.08 18.93
CA GLY A 93 0.58 2.43 18.08
C GLY A 93 0.42 0.94 18.37
N ILE A 94 1.53 0.21 18.61
CA ILE A 94 1.50 -1.22 18.92
C ILE A 94 0.95 -1.46 20.33
N GLU A 95 1.37 -0.67 21.32
CA GLU A 95 0.90 -0.79 22.71
C GLU A 95 -0.60 -0.47 22.83
N ARG A 96 -1.12 0.47 22.03
CA ARG A 96 -2.55 0.83 22.03
C ARG A 96 -3.42 -0.17 21.27
N GLU A 97 -2.99 -0.62 20.09
CA GLU A 97 -3.85 -1.40 19.19
C GLU A 97 -3.58 -2.91 19.25
N GLY A 98 -2.45 -3.34 19.81
CA GLY A 98 -2.07 -4.75 19.92
C GLY A 98 -1.86 -5.46 18.58
N SER A 99 -1.80 -4.73 17.46
CA SER A 99 -1.77 -5.29 16.11
C SER A 99 -0.83 -4.53 15.19
N VAL A 100 -0.11 -5.26 14.34
CA VAL A 100 0.78 -4.71 13.27
C VAL A 100 0.01 -3.87 12.25
N SER A 101 -1.31 -4.00 12.19
CA SER A 101 -2.19 -3.22 11.32
C SER A 101 -2.01 -1.71 11.50
N CYS A 102 -1.65 -1.24 12.71
CA CYS A 102 -1.38 0.17 13.00
C CYS A 102 -0.16 0.73 12.24
N MET A 103 0.75 -0.15 11.81
CA MET A 103 1.98 0.23 11.08
C MET A 103 1.76 0.32 9.56
N VAL A 104 0.60 -0.12 9.06
CA VAL A 104 0.23 -0.01 7.66
C VAL A 104 -0.15 1.44 7.38
N ARG A 105 0.64 2.14 6.54
CA ARG A 105 0.33 3.51 6.16
C ARG A 105 -1.01 3.56 5.42
N LYS A 106 -1.92 4.39 5.90
CA LYS A 106 -3.15 4.75 5.18
C LYS A 106 -2.79 5.30 3.80
N ARG A 107 -3.50 4.80 2.78
CA ARG A 107 -3.42 5.36 1.43
C ARG A 107 -4.02 6.77 1.49
N ARG A 108 -3.39 7.75 0.85
CA ARG A 108 -4.04 9.06 0.65
C ARG A 108 -5.33 8.85 -0.16
N ALA A 109 -6.40 9.54 0.21
CA ALA A 109 -7.72 9.37 -0.41
C ALA A 109 -7.73 9.69 -1.92
N ASP A 110 -6.85 10.60 -2.36
CA ASP A 110 -6.70 11.02 -3.75
C ASP A 110 -5.77 10.11 -4.59
N ALA A 111 -5.12 9.13 -3.98
CA ALA A 111 -4.21 8.24 -4.68
C ALA A 111 -4.97 7.34 -5.66
N GLY A 112 -4.80 7.59 -6.96
CA GLY A 112 -5.46 6.85 -8.05
C GLY A 112 -6.73 7.52 -8.58
N VAL A 113 -7.17 8.63 -7.99
CA VAL A 113 -8.30 9.40 -8.51
C VAL A 113 -7.87 10.11 -9.80
N LYS A 114 -8.52 9.75 -10.91
CA LYS A 114 -8.28 10.36 -12.22
C LYS A 114 -8.94 11.73 -12.24
N ARG A 115 -8.15 12.79 -12.07
CA ARG A 115 -8.61 14.20 -12.13
C ARG A 115 -8.93 14.69 -13.55
N LEU A 116 -8.77 13.83 -14.56
CA LEU A 116 -9.02 14.18 -15.95
C LEU A 116 -10.43 13.77 -16.32
N ASP A 117 -11.14 14.65 -17.02
CA ASP A 117 -12.45 14.37 -17.60
C ASP A 117 -12.44 13.03 -18.35
N SER A 118 -13.45 12.20 -18.12
CA SER A 118 -13.50 10.83 -18.65
C SER A 118 -13.51 10.79 -20.18
N ARG A 119 -14.08 11.80 -20.83
CA ARG A 119 -14.11 11.91 -22.29
C ARG A 119 -12.72 12.23 -22.83
N VAL A 120 -12.00 13.13 -22.17
CA VAL A 120 -10.60 13.43 -22.51
C VAL A 120 -9.70 12.21 -22.24
N ASP A 121 -9.93 11.47 -21.15
CA ASP A 121 -9.18 10.23 -20.85
C ASP A 121 -9.36 9.15 -21.92
N ALA A 122 -10.61 8.96 -22.38
CA ALA A 122 -10.94 8.01 -23.43
C ALA A 122 -10.28 8.41 -24.76
N LEU A 123 -10.35 9.69 -25.13
CA LEU A 123 -9.73 10.21 -26.33
C LEU A 123 -8.21 10.01 -26.32
N ILE A 124 -7.52 10.30 -25.21
CA ILE A 124 -6.08 10.07 -25.09
C ILE A 124 -5.74 8.59 -25.33
N LYS A 125 -6.47 7.68 -24.68
CA LYS A 125 -6.24 6.24 -24.84
C LYS A 125 -6.52 5.73 -26.24
N ASP A 126 -7.52 6.29 -26.89
CA ASP A 126 -7.85 5.96 -28.28
C ASP A 126 -6.72 6.39 -29.22
N VAL A 127 -6.25 7.64 -29.10
CA VAL A 127 -5.10 8.15 -29.86
C VAL A 127 -3.83 7.32 -29.60
N ILE A 128 -3.57 6.94 -28.35
CA ILE A 128 -2.39 6.12 -28.04
C ILE A 128 -2.52 4.73 -28.70
N ARG A 129 -3.70 4.11 -28.64
CA ARG A 129 -3.97 2.76 -29.20
C ARG A 129 -4.05 2.74 -30.72
N SER A 130 -4.51 3.82 -31.36
CA SER A 130 -4.73 3.92 -32.81
C SER A 130 -3.42 4.06 -33.62
N GLY A 131 -2.29 3.52 -33.12
CA GLY A 131 -1.05 3.43 -33.89
C GLY A 131 -0.01 4.51 -33.61
N TYR A 132 -0.23 5.41 -32.64
CA TYR A 132 0.78 6.42 -32.31
C TYR A 132 1.99 5.85 -31.57
N LEU A 133 1.88 4.71 -30.88
CA LEU A 133 3.03 4.06 -30.25
C LEU A 133 3.32 2.65 -30.78
N THR A 134 2.34 1.97 -31.37
CA THR A 134 2.41 0.53 -31.66
C THR A 134 2.98 0.18 -33.03
N GLU A 135 2.68 0.95 -34.09
CA GLU A 135 3.08 0.57 -35.46
C GLU A 135 3.92 1.62 -36.19
N LEU A 136 3.68 2.91 -35.92
CA LEU A 136 4.33 3.99 -36.67
C LEU A 136 5.65 4.48 -36.04
N LYS A 137 6.12 3.87 -34.93
CA LYS A 137 7.26 4.35 -34.10
C LYS A 137 7.19 5.86 -33.81
N LYS A 138 5.97 6.41 -33.76
CA LYS A 138 5.76 7.84 -33.56
C LYS A 138 6.13 8.19 -32.12
N SER A 139 6.90 9.26 -31.94
CA SER A 139 7.39 9.65 -30.62
C SER A 139 6.26 10.11 -29.70
N PRO A 140 6.45 10.10 -28.37
CA PRO A 140 5.46 10.67 -27.43
C PRO A 140 5.04 12.12 -27.78
N ALA A 141 5.93 12.88 -28.44
CA ALA A 141 5.60 14.22 -28.95
C ALA A 141 4.58 14.21 -30.09
N ALA A 142 4.61 13.20 -30.96
CA ALA A 142 3.59 13.03 -32.00
C ALA A 142 2.23 12.66 -31.39
N ALA A 143 2.21 11.78 -30.39
CA ALA A 143 0.98 11.45 -29.66
C ALA A 143 0.37 12.68 -28.98
N MET A 144 1.18 13.50 -28.31
CA MET A 144 0.71 14.75 -27.70
C MET A 144 0.10 15.72 -28.71
N ARG A 145 0.72 15.91 -29.89
CA ARG A 145 0.18 16.78 -30.95
C ARG A 145 -1.17 16.28 -31.48
N ALA A 146 -1.30 14.96 -31.64
CA ALA A 146 -2.55 14.35 -32.10
C ALA A 146 -3.68 14.47 -31.08
N VAL A 147 -3.36 14.23 -29.79
CA VAL A 147 -4.31 14.47 -28.70
C VAL A 147 -4.77 15.93 -28.71
N ALA A 148 -3.84 16.89 -28.80
CA ALA A 148 -4.18 18.31 -28.84
C ALA A 148 -5.09 18.65 -30.02
N ALA A 149 -4.74 18.20 -31.23
CA ALA A 149 -5.54 18.43 -32.44
C ALA A 149 -6.95 17.88 -32.31
N ARG A 150 -7.10 16.67 -31.77
CA ARG A 150 -8.41 16.02 -31.61
C ARG A 150 -9.24 16.63 -30.49
N CYS A 151 -8.61 17.01 -29.37
CA CYS A 151 -9.31 17.77 -28.33
C CYS A 151 -9.84 19.10 -28.89
N SER A 152 -9.05 19.81 -29.69
CA SER A 152 -9.48 21.05 -30.33
C SER A 152 -10.65 20.83 -31.31
N SER A 153 -10.63 19.75 -32.11
CA SER A 153 -11.75 19.46 -33.02
C SER A 153 -13.05 19.06 -32.31
N GLU A 154 -12.95 18.48 -31.11
CA GLU A 154 -14.10 18.05 -30.32
C GLU A 154 -14.55 19.08 -29.27
N GLY A 155 -13.93 20.26 -29.22
CA GLY A 155 -14.23 21.31 -28.24
C GLY A 155 -13.86 20.93 -26.80
N LEU A 156 -12.95 19.99 -26.62
CA LEU A 156 -12.52 19.48 -25.32
C LEU A 156 -11.28 20.23 -24.79
N PRO A 157 -11.14 20.35 -23.46
CA PRO A 157 -9.96 20.96 -22.87
C PRO A 157 -8.71 20.13 -23.20
N VAL A 158 -7.68 20.80 -23.72
CA VAL A 158 -6.42 20.15 -24.09
C VAL A 158 -5.72 19.66 -22.80
N PRO A 159 -5.43 18.36 -22.67
CA PRO A 159 -4.78 17.82 -21.49
C PRO A 159 -3.34 18.31 -21.36
N SER A 160 -2.83 18.38 -20.14
CA SER A 160 -1.43 18.72 -19.91
C SER A 160 -0.49 17.63 -20.43
N LYS A 161 0.74 18.02 -20.78
CA LYS A 161 1.82 17.10 -21.17
C LYS A 161 1.97 15.94 -20.18
N VAL A 162 1.92 16.24 -18.88
CA VAL A 162 2.07 15.22 -17.83
C VAL A 162 0.92 14.22 -17.87
N ALA A 163 -0.32 14.67 -18.05
CA ALA A 163 -1.48 13.78 -18.16
C ALA A 163 -1.32 12.80 -19.32
N VAL A 164 -0.95 13.29 -20.52
CA VAL A 164 -0.74 12.44 -21.70
C VAL A 164 0.42 11.44 -21.47
N LEU A 165 1.55 11.90 -20.93
CA LEU A 165 2.70 11.03 -20.65
C LEU A 165 2.38 9.93 -19.62
N SER A 166 1.60 10.26 -18.58
CA SER A 166 1.13 9.25 -17.61
C SER A 166 0.27 8.19 -18.28
N ARG A 167 -0.64 8.56 -19.19
CA ARG A 167 -1.45 7.58 -19.95
C ARG A 167 -0.62 6.76 -20.93
N ILE A 168 0.40 7.36 -21.54
CA ILE A 168 1.36 6.62 -22.37
C ILE A 168 2.05 5.54 -21.52
N ALA A 169 2.51 5.87 -20.31
CA ALA A 169 3.13 4.91 -19.40
C ALA A 169 2.16 3.83 -18.90
N GLU A 170 0.87 4.14 -18.75
CA GLU A 170 -0.17 3.15 -18.41
C GLU A 170 -0.41 2.15 -19.55
N VAL A 171 -0.44 2.62 -20.80
CA VAL A 171 -0.72 1.78 -21.99
C VAL A 171 0.53 1.03 -22.46
N HIS A 172 1.69 1.65 -22.35
CA HIS A 172 2.98 1.07 -22.72
C HIS A 172 3.99 1.36 -21.59
N PRO A 173 4.03 0.53 -20.53
CA PRO A 173 5.06 0.65 -19.50
C PRO A 173 6.42 0.41 -20.16
N ASP A 174 7.13 1.51 -20.46
CA ASP A 174 8.46 1.47 -21.07
C ASP A 174 9.39 0.57 -20.24
N GLU A 175 10.09 -0.37 -20.85
CA GLU A 175 11.00 -1.31 -20.15
C GLU A 175 12.09 -0.58 -19.36
N ARG A 176 12.41 0.66 -19.76
CA ARG A 176 13.32 1.57 -19.02
C ARG A 176 12.83 1.93 -17.62
N SER A 177 11.51 1.85 -17.37
CA SER A 177 10.91 2.03 -16.05
C SER A 177 11.29 0.89 -15.09
N GLY A 178 11.60 -0.30 -15.62
CA GLY A 178 12.10 -1.43 -14.85
C GLY A 178 13.47 -1.16 -14.21
N ARG A 179 14.36 -0.43 -14.89
CA ARG A 179 15.70 -0.08 -14.36
C ARG A 179 15.66 0.92 -13.20
N ARG A 180 14.63 1.77 -13.13
CA ARG A 180 14.45 2.73 -12.01
C ARG A 180 13.84 2.06 -10.78
N GLN A 181 13.07 0.99 -10.96
CA GLN A 181 12.57 0.16 -9.87
C GLN A 181 13.64 -0.81 -9.34
N GLN A 182 14.54 -1.32 -10.19
CA GLN A 182 15.68 -2.13 -9.76
C GLN A 182 16.73 -1.35 -8.94
N ARG A 183 16.97 -0.06 -9.23
CA ARG A 183 17.88 0.79 -8.43
C ARG A 183 17.34 1.24 -7.08
N ARG A 184 16.07 0.96 -6.79
CA ARG A 184 15.43 1.25 -5.50
C ARG A 184 15.29 0.01 -4.62
N GLN A 185 15.57 -1.17 -5.17
CA GLN A 185 15.53 -2.48 -4.51
C GLN A 185 16.91 -3.16 -4.48
N GLY A 186 17.98 -2.44 -4.82
CA GLY A 186 19.36 -2.91 -4.76
C GLY A 186 20.18 -2.03 -3.84
#